data_AF-A0A081DBP8-F1
#
_entry.id   AF-A0A081DBP8-F1
#
_cell.length_a   1.000
_cell.length_b   1.000
_cell.length_c   1.000
_cell.angle_alpha   90.00
_cell.angle_beta   90.00
_cell.angle_gamma   90.00
#
_symmetry.space_group_name_H-M   'P 1'
#
loop_
_entity.id
_entity.type
_entity.pdbx_description
1 polymer ?
#
loop_
_entity_poly.entity_id
_entity_poly.type
_entity_poly.pdbx_seq_one_letter_code
_entity_poly.pdbx_strand_id
1 'polypeptide(L)' 'MYVSYGVGIAIAMAAFVICYFLLNLSRWNIFLVITFISIVSLPIVIRISRNIWINIFMDYDKEKAKKNL' A
#
# COMPACT_ATOMS: atom_id res chain seq x y z
N MET A 1 3.99 -8.18 -3.42
CA MET A 1 4.32 -7.93 -4.85
C MET A 1 5.34 -6.81 -4.91
N TYR A 2 6.09 -6.66 -6.00
CA TYR A 2 7.15 -5.63 -6.12
C TYR A 2 6.66 -4.19 -5.77
N VAL A 3 5.37 -3.92 -5.95
CA VAL A 3 4.72 -2.64 -5.66
C VAL A 3 4.44 -2.41 -4.15
N SER A 4 4.49 -3.45 -3.31
CA SER A 4 4.11 -3.36 -1.89
C SER A 4 4.99 -2.45 -1.06
N TYR A 5 6.27 -2.32 -1.42
CA TYR A 5 7.18 -1.37 -0.78
C TYR A 5 6.72 0.08 -0.99
N GLY A 6 6.42 0.45 -2.24
CA GLY A 6 5.94 1.80 -2.57
C GLY A 6 4.60 2.13 -1.91
N VAL A 7 3.65 1.20 -1.92
CA VAL A 7 2.35 1.38 -1.25
C VAL A 7 2.52 1.55 0.26
N GLY A 8 3.39 0.76 0.89
CA GLY A 8 3.69 0.88 2.32
C GLY A 8 4.30 2.24 2.68
N ILE A 9 5.27 2.73 1.88
CA ILE A 9 5.86 4.06 2.07
C ILE A 9 4.81 5.15 1.93
N ALA A 10 3.93 5.07 0.92
CA ALA A 10 2.89 6.07 0.72
C ALA A 10 1.97 6.19 1.95
N ILE A 11 1.59 5.07 2.57
CA ILE A 11 0.79 5.05 3.80
C ILE A 11 1.56 5.64 4.97
N ALA A 12 2.82 5.24 5.17
CA ALA A 12 3.64 5.75 6.27
C ALA A 12 3.90 7.26 6.15
N MET A 13 4.16 7.73 4.92
CA MET A 13 4.33 9.15 4.60
C MET A 13 3.05 9.94 4.89
N ALA A 14 1.89 9.44 4.45
CA ALA A 14 0.60 10.09 4.72
C ALA A 14 0.32 10.17 6.22
N ALA A 15 0.56 9.08 6.96
CA ALA A 15 0.42 9.05 8.41
C ALA A 15 1.36 10.07 9.09
N PHE A 16 2.63 10.14 8.66
CA PHE A 16 3.57 11.14 9.17
C PHE A 16 3.07 12.57 8.95
N VAL A 17 2.69 12.90 7.71
CA VAL A 17 2.25 14.26 7.35
C VAL A 17 1.03 14.67 8.17
N ILE A 18 0.03 13.78 8.31
CA ILE A 18 -1.16 14.04 9.13
C ILE A 18 -0.77 14.23 10.59
N CYS A 19 0.01 13.31 11.16
CA CYS A 19 0.35 13.38 12.58
C CYS A 19 1.25 14.56 12.94
N TYR A 20 2.19 14.93 12.06
CA TYR A 20 3.14 16.01 12.30
C TYR A 20 2.52 17.39 12.02
N PHE A 21 1.95 17.59 10.83
CA PHE A 21 1.49 18.91 10.40
C PHE A 21 0.07 19.24 10.86
N LEU A 22 -0.85 18.26 10.93
CA LEU A 22 -2.24 18.52 11.30
C LEU A 22 -2.49 18.33 12.80
N LEU A 23 -1.88 17.30 13.40
CA LEU A 23 -2.14 16.92 14.80
C LEU A 23 -1.04 17.38 15.78
N ASN A 24 0.08 17.94 15.30
CA ASN A 24 1.21 18.40 16.11
C ASN A 24 1.68 17.36 17.15
N LEU A 25 1.66 16.08 16.81
CA LEU A 25 2.04 15.01 17.72
C LEU A 25 3.56 15.02 17.99
N SER A 26 3.95 14.54 19.17
CA SER A 26 5.37 14.36 19.50
C SER A 26 5.99 13.24 18.65
N ARG A 27 7.31 13.30 18.41
CA ARG A 27 8.05 12.32 17.60
C ARG A 27 7.81 10.87 18.04
N TRP A 28 7.76 10.61 19.35
CA TRP A 28 7.49 9.28 19.90
C TRP A 28 6.08 8.80 19.57
N ASN A 29 5.08 9.67 19.66
CA ASN A 29 3.70 9.31 19.33
C ASN A 29 3.56 9.04 17.83
N ILE A 30 4.19 9.86 16.97
CA ILE A 30 4.18 9.65 15.53
C ILE A 30 4.80 8.29 15.16
N PHE A 31 5.93 7.94 15.77
CA PHE A 31 6.58 6.65 15.55
C PHE A 31 5.66 5.47 15.89
N LEU A 32 4.98 5.53 17.03
CA LEU A 32 4.03 4.49 17.44
C LEU A 32 2.82 4.43 16.50
N VAL A 33 2.28 5.58 16.09
CA VAL A 33 1.14 5.65 15.16
C VAL A 33 1.49 5.05 13.81
N ILE A 34 2.64 5.42 13.23
CA ILE A 34 3.10 4.86 11.94
C ILE A 34 3.29 3.35 12.07
N THR A 35 3.96 2.89 13.14
CA THR A 35 4.19 1.45 13.37
C THR A 35 2.86 0.69 13.45
N PHE A 36 1.90 1.20 14.23
CA PHE A 36 0.59 0.57 14.37
C PHE A 36 -0.18 0.56 13.04
N ILE A 37 -0.24 1.70 12.34
CA ILE A 37 -0.89 1.81 11.03
C ILE A 37 -0.26 0.85 10.03
N SER A 38 1.07 0.73 9.98
CA SER A 38 1.77 -0.17 9.07
C SER A 38 1.39 -1.63 9.29
N ILE A 39 1.24 -2.07 10.54
CA ILE A 39 0.82 -3.44 10.87
C ILE A 39 -0.65 -3.66 10.51
N VAL A 40 -1.53 -2.74 10.91
CA VAL A 40 -2.98 -2.87 10.66
C VAL A 40 -3.31 -2.80 9.17
N SER A 41 -2.54 -2.03 8.40
CA SER A 41 -2.75 -1.86 6.96
C SER A 41 -2.15 -2.97 6.10
N LEU A 42 -1.40 -3.95 6.66
CA LEU A 42 -0.87 -5.10 5.93
C LEU A 42 -1.88 -5.79 4.98
N PRO A 43 -3.10 -6.18 5.40
CA PRO A 43 -4.07 -6.79 4.50
C PRO A 43 -4.48 -5.87 3.34
N ILE A 44 -4.54 -4.56 3.59
CA ILE A 44 -4.88 -3.55 2.58
C ILE A 44 -3.73 -3.38 1.58
N VAL A 45 -2.51 -3.23 2.08
CA VAL A 45 -1.29 -3.09 1.28
C VAL A 45 -1.18 -4.25 0.30
N ILE A 46 -1.33 -5.49 0.77
CA ILE A 46 -1.19 -6.68 -0.08
C ILE A 46 -2.26 -6.69 -1.19
N ARG A 47 -3.51 -6.36 -0.89
CA ARG A 47 -4.60 -6.31 -1.88
C ARG A 47 -4.38 -5.22 -2.92
N ILE A 48 -4.08 -4.00 -2.49
CA ILE A 48 -3.84 -2.86 -3.39
C ILE A 48 -2.62 -3.12 -4.26
N SER A 49 -1.51 -3.57 -3.66
CA SER A 49 -0.29 -3.90 -4.41
C SER A 49 -0.54 -4.93 -5.50
N ARG A 50 -1.44 -5.90 -5.21
CA ARG A 50 -1.79 -6.91 -6.20
C ARG A 50 -2.58 -6.36 -7.37
N ASN A 51 -3.56 -5.51 -7.09
CA ASN A 51 -4.34 -4.87 -8.14
C ASN A 51 -3.46 -3.95 -9.01
N ILE A 52 -2.58 -3.15 -8.39
CA ILE A 52 -1.66 -2.28 -9.12
C ILE A 52 -0.72 -3.11 -10.00
N TRP A 53 -0.12 -4.16 -9.45
CA TRP A 53 0.82 -4.98 -10.20
C TRP A 53 0.17 -5.63 -11.43
N ILE A 54 -1.05 -6.15 -11.30
CA ILE A 54 -1.78 -6.74 -12.44
C ILE A 54 -2.01 -5.67 -13.53
N ASN A 55 -2.45 -4.47 -13.16
CA ASN A 55 -2.72 -3.41 -14.13
C ASN A 55 -1.47 -2.87 -14.85
N ILE A 56 -0.29 -2.95 -14.22
CA ILE A 56 0.95 -2.41 -14.79
C ILE A 56 1.77 -3.49 -15.51
N PHE A 57 1.76 -4.72 -15.01
CA PHE A 57 2.69 -5.78 -15.45
C PHE A 57 2.02 -6.97 -16.14
N MET A 58 0.69 -7.07 -16.11
CA MET A 58 -0.03 -8.17 -16.75
C MET A 58 -0.90 -7.64 -17.89
N ASP A 59 -0.39 -7.81 -19.11
CA ASP A 59 -1.16 -7.51 -20.31
C ASP A 59 -2.23 -8.58 -20.57
N TYR A 60 -3.34 -8.12 -21.14
CA TYR A 60 -4.47 -8.99 -21.47
C TYR A 60 -4.14 -9.91 -22.66
N ASP A 61 -4.16 -11.21 -22.42
CA ASP A 61 -3.93 -12.25 -23.43
C ASP A 61 -5.26 -12.88 -23.87
N LYS A 62 -5.68 -12.56 -25.10
CA LYS A 62 -6.92 -13.05 -25.73
C LYS A 62 -6.92 -14.56 -26.01
N GLU A 63 -5.75 -15.15 -26.25
CA GLU A 63 -5.65 -16.58 -26.57
C GLU A 63 -5.79 -17.43 -25.31
N LYS A 64 -5.19 -16.99 -24.19
CA LYS A 64 -5.41 -17.61 -22.87
C LYS A 64 -6.87 -17.53 -22.43
N ALA A 65 -7.58 -16.46 -22.77
CA ALA A 65 -8.99 -16.29 -22.41
C ALA A 65 -9.92 -17.25 -23.18
N LYS A 66 -9.60 -17.63 -24.42
CA LYS A 66 -10.42 -18.52 -25.24
C LYS A 66 -10.31 -20.01 -24.90
N LYS A 67 -9.21 -20.44 -24.28
CA LYS A 67 -8.92 -21.88 -24.06
C LYS A 67 -9.78 -22.54 -22.94
N ASN A 68 -10.57 -21.75 -22.21
CA ASN A 68 -11.39 -22.23 -21.08
C ASN A 68 -12.91 -22.16 -21.34
N LEU A 69 -13.33 -22.03 -22.60
CA LEU A 69 -14.72 -22.23 -23.06
C LEU A 69 -14.76 -23.46 -23.97
#